data_AF-A0A7V4PMD6-F1
#
_entry.id   AF-A0A7V4PMD6-F1
#
_cell.length_a   1.000
_cell.length_b   1.000
_cell.length_c   1.000
_cell.angle_alpha   90.00
_cell.angle_beta   90.00
_cell.angle_gamma   90.00
#
_symmetry.space_group_name_H-M   'P 1'
#
loop_
_entity.id
_entity.type
_entity.pdbx_description
1 polymer ?
#
loop_
_entity_poly.entity_id
_entity_poly.type
_entity_poly.pdbx_seq_one_letter_code
_entity_poly.pdbx_strand_id
1 'polypeptide(L)'
;MAEKVNAIVTLSEDISGILPYLNRILKGLHYIDQSKILTVKMEGHLVTFRPKEIAITKLEDENEARQVMERLKQIINETYQNRERIEPDFTTPKELKSADLLKLLPGTNCRECGERTCFSFAFKVVRHEAEISKCRPLFSEKYEEKRKALRHLLSSSGYEVPEEI
;
A
#
# COMPACT_ATOMS: atom_id res chain seq x y z
N MET A 1 -4.08 14.75 -19.10
CA MET A 1 -3.66 13.69 -18.15
C MET A 1 -2.16 13.58 -18.32
N ALA A 2 -1.37 13.80 -17.26
CA ALA A 2 0.06 13.53 -17.32
C ALA A 2 0.27 12.01 -17.44
N GLU A 3 1.16 11.58 -18.32
CA GLU A 3 1.52 10.19 -18.48
C GLU A 3 2.34 9.76 -17.27
N LYS A 4 1.83 8.79 -16.50
CA LYS A 4 2.56 8.24 -15.35
C LYS A 4 3.59 7.22 -15.85
N VAL A 5 4.76 7.21 -15.24
CA VAL A 5 5.85 6.29 -15.56
C VAL A 5 5.97 5.20 -14.50
N ASN A 6 6.56 4.07 -14.89
CA ASN A 6 6.97 3.01 -13.98
C ASN A 6 8.49 2.90 -14.03
N ALA A 7 9.10 2.58 -12.90
CA ALA A 7 10.55 2.38 -12.79
C ALA A 7 10.85 0.93 -12.40
N ILE A 8 11.92 0.39 -12.98
CA ILE A 8 12.52 -0.87 -12.58
C ILE A 8 13.98 -0.59 -12.27
N VAL A 9 14.40 -0.89 -11.05
CA VAL A 9 15.77 -0.66 -10.58
C VAL A 9 16.42 -1.98 -10.27
N THR A 10 17.54 -2.25 -10.93
CA THR A 10 18.41 -3.39 -10.62
C THR A 10 19.31 -3.05 -9.45
N LEU A 11 19.41 -3.97 -8.50
CA LEU A 11 20.26 -3.85 -7.32
C LEU A 11 21.61 -4.55 -7.56
N SER A 12 22.68 -3.98 -7.02
CA SER A 12 24.01 -4.59 -7.06
C SER A 12 24.11 -5.84 -6.18
N GLU A 13 23.29 -5.92 -5.13
CA GLU A 13 23.30 -6.99 -4.15
C GLU A 13 21.94 -7.68 -4.03
N ASP A 14 21.98 -8.92 -3.56
CA ASP A 14 20.78 -9.68 -3.26
C ASP A 14 20.18 -9.26 -1.92
N ILE A 15 18.96 -8.73 -1.93
CA ILE A 15 18.24 -8.26 -0.74
C ILE A 15 17.23 -9.29 -0.20
N SER A 16 17.21 -10.53 -0.71
CA SER A 16 16.23 -11.55 -0.28
C SER A 16 16.23 -11.78 1.24
N GLY A 17 17.42 -11.71 1.87
CA GLY A 17 17.59 -11.88 3.31
C GLY A 17 17.02 -10.74 4.16
N ILE A 18 16.82 -9.54 3.59
CA ILE A 18 16.28 -8.38 4.32
C ILE A 18 14.76 -8.23 4.15
N LEU A 19 14.15 -8.91 3.16
CA LEU A 19 12.72 -8.78 2.88
C LEU A 19 11.80 -9.08 4.08
N PRO A 20 12.04 -10.09 4.93
CA PRO A 20 11.21 -10.31 6.13
C PRO A 20 11.25 -9.14 7.12
N TYR A 21 12.38 -8.43 7.20
CA TYR A 21 12.55 -7.28 8.08
C TYR A 21 11.87 -6.05 7.50
N LEU A 22 11.98 -5.84 6.18
CA LEU A 22 11.22 -4.82 5.47
C LEU A 22 9.71 -5.06 5.59
N ASN A 23 9.25 -6.31 5.55
CA ASN A 23 7.84 -6.65 5.75
C ASN A 23 7.33 -6.18 7.12
N ARG A 24 8.12 -6.38 8.19
CA ARG A 24 7.80 -5.90 9.54
C ARG A 24 7.73 -4.38 9.62
N ILE A 25 8.70 -3.67 9.05
CA ILE A 25 8.82 -2.21 9.16
C ILE A 25 7.78 -1.49 8.29
N LEU A 26 7.65 -1.92 7.04
CA LEU A 26 6.84 -1.24 6.03
C LEU A 26 5.37 -1.70 6.05
N LYS A 27 5.02 -2.70 6.88
CA LYS A 27 3.69 -3.31 6.96
C LYS A 27 3.19 -3.71 5.56
N GLY A 28 3.82 -4.74 4.99
CA GLY A 28 3.56 -5.16 3.63
C GLY A 28 2.08 -5.30 3.29
N LEU A 29 1.73 -5.01 2.03
CA LEU A 29 0.43 -5.37 1.47
C LEU A 29 0.40 -6.86 1.11
N HIS A 30 1.52 -7.34 0.56
CA HIS A 30 1.71 -8.73 0.17
C HIS A 30 3.16 -9.13 0.44
N TYR A 31 3.35 -10.25 1.14
CA TYR A 31 4.64 -10.87 1.30
C TYR A 31 4.54 -12.37 1.04
N ILE A 32 5.40 -12.87 0.15
CA ILE A 32 5.49 -14.30 -0.19
C ILE A 32 6.95 -14.70 -0.03
N ASP A 33 7.25 -15.38 1.08
CA ASP A 33 8.63 -15.76 1.43
C ASP A 33 9.25 -16.73 0.40
N GLN A 34 8.47 -17.67 -0.14
CA GLN A 34 8.95 -18.66 -1.11
C GLN A 34 9.48 -18.03 -2.40
N SER A 35 8.79 -17.00 -2.92
CA SER A 35 9.19 -16.28 -4.12
C SER A 35 10.04 -15.05 -3.83
N LYS A 36 10.27 -14.72 -2.55
CA LYS A 36 10.99 -13.53 -2.09
C LYS A 36 10.43 -12.24 -2.72
N ILE A 37 9.11 -12.09 -2.64
CA ILE A 37 8.39 -10.92 -3.13
C ILE A 37 7.74 -10.20 -1.97
N LEU A 38 8.04 -8.90 -1.84
CA LEU A 38 7.37 -7.98 -0.92
C LEU A 38 6.78 -6.84 -1.75
N THR A 39 5.47 -6.59 -1.63
CA THR A 39 4.83 -5.40 -2.19
C THR A 39 4.29 -4.55 -1.05
N VAL A 40 4.63 -3.26 -1.08
CA VAL A 40 4.18 -2.24 -0.14
C VAL A 40 3.54 -1.09 -0.90
N LYS A 41 2.65 -0.35 -0.23
CA LYS A 41 2.26 0.98 -0.70
C LYS A 41 3.04 2.02 0.08
N MET A 42 3.68 2.94 -0.63
CA MET A 42 4.46 4.01 -0.04
C MET A 42 4.20 5.29 -0.84
N GLU A 43 3.70 6.34 -0.17
CA GLU A 43 3.50 7.67 -0.77
C GLU A 43 2.63 7.63 -2.06
N GLY A 44 1.62 6.76 -2.07
CA GLY A 44 0.74 6.60 -3.24
C GLY A 44 1.24 5.63 -4.31
N HIS A 45 2.50 5.16 -4.23
CA HIS A 45 3.12 4.24 -5.17
C HIS A 45 3.08 2.80 -4.66
N LEU A 46 2.88 1.84 -5.56
CA LEU A 46 3.19 0.44 -5.23
C LEU A 46 4.66 0.19 -5.52
N VAL A 47 5.37 -0.28 -4.49
CA VAL A 47 6.77 -0.67 -4.56
C VAL A 47 6.85 -2.17 -4.34
N THR A 48 7.43 -2.88 -5.30
CA THR A 48 7.63 -4.33 -5.24
C THR A 48 9.12 -4.65 -5.18
N PHE A 49 9.55 -5.23 -4.08
CA PHE A 49 10.90 -5.72 -3.86
C PHE A 49 11.01 -7.18 -4.29
N ARG A 50 12.08 -7.49 -5.01
CA ARG A 50 12.56 -8.82 -5.39
C ARG A 50 14.03 -8.94 -5.02
N PRO A 51 14.64 -10.13 -5.06
CA PRO A 51 16.02 -10.32 -4.61
C PRO A 51 17.03 -9.34 -5.20
N LYS A 52 16.93 -8.99 -6.49
CA LYS A 52 17.88 -8.08 -7.17
C LYS A 52 17.21 -6.91 -7.88
N GLU A 53 15.96 -6.63 -7.56
CA GLU A 53 15.17 -5.65 -8.29
C GLU A 53 14.13 -4.97 -7.40
N ILE A 54 13.89 -3.69 -7.66
CA ILE A 54 12.74 -2.96 -7.14
C ILE A 54 11.94 -2.40 -8.30
N ALA A 55 10.64 -2.69 -8.33
CA ALA A 55 9.71 -2.11 -9.28
C ALA A 55 8.81 -1.09 -8.58
N ILE A 56 8.66 0.10 -9.17
CA ILE A 56 7.82 1.19 -8.67
C ILE A 56 6.81 1.56 -9.74
N THR A 57 5.56 1.76 -9.35
CA THR A 57 4.47 2.11 -10.26
C THR A 57 3.90 3.50 -9.99
N LYS A 58 3.30 4.11 -11.02
CA LYS A 58 2.52 5.36 -10.94
C LYS A 58 3.30 6.63 -10.59
N LEU A 59 4.59 6.65 -10.88
CA LEU A 59 5.44 7.82 -10.76
C LEU A 59 4.98 8.92 -11.74
N GLU A 60 5.11 10.17 -11.34
CA GLU A 60 4.82 11.35 -12.16
C GLU A 60 5.89 11.55 -13.23
N ASP A 61 7.17 11.45 -12.84
CA ASP A 61 8.31 11.62 -13.73
C ASP A 61 9.60 10.96 -13.18
N GLU A 62 10.71 11.17 -13.89
CA GLU A 62 12.02 10.66 -13.49
C GLU A 62 12.57 11.33 -12.22
N ASN A 63 12.19 12.57 -11.92
CA ASN A 63 12.65 13.25 -10.71
C ASN A 63 12.01 12.63 -9.47
N GLU A 64 10.71 12.37 -9.51
CA GLU A 64 10.02 11.62 -8.45
C GLU A 64 10.62 10.22 -8.32
N ALA A 65 10.91 9.54 -9.44
CA ALA A 65 11.56 8.23 -9.41
C ALA A 65 12.88 8.26 -8.62
N ARG A 66 13.73 9.28 -8.83
CA ARG A 66 14.99 9.44 -8.08
C ARG A 66 14.76 9.69 -6.59
N GLN A 67 13.77 10.52 -6.23
CA GLN A 67 13.46 10.81 -4.83
C GLN A 67 12.98 9.56 -4.09
N VAL A 68 12.03 8.83 -4.68
CA VAL A 68 11.53 7.56 -4.13
C VAL A 68 12.67 6.55 -4.00
N MET A 69 13.58 6.48 -4.98
CA MET A 69 14.72 5.55 -4.93
C MET A 69 15.74 5.88 -3.84
N GLU A 70 16.09 7.15 -3.64
CA GLU A 70 16.98 7.52 -2.52
C GLU A 70 16.35 7.19 -1.17
N ARG A 71 15.04 7.40 -1.04
CA ARG A 71 14.29 7.01 0.17
C ARG A 71 14.32 5.50 0.40
N LEU A 72 14.07 4.70 -0.64
CA LEU A 72 14.11 3.24 -0.56
C LEU A 72 15.49 2.72 -0.18
N LYS A 73 16.54 3.30 -0.77
CA LYS A 73 17.93 2.97 -0.43
C LYS A 73 18.23 3.24 1.04
N GLN A 74 17.80 4.39 1.56
CA GLN A 74 17.94 4.70 2.98
C GLN A 74 17.24 3.66 3.85
N ILE A 75 15.97 3.34 3.56
CA ILE A 75 15.18 2.35 4.30
C ILE A 75 15.86 0.97 4.30
N ILE A 76 16.33 0.50 3.14
CA ILE A 76 16.99 -0.81 3.02
C ILE A 76 18.27 -0.83 3.87
N ASN A 77 19.11 0.20 3.77
CA ASN A 77 20.37 0.28 4.49
C ASN A 77 20.16 0.38 6.00
N GLU A 78 19.22 1.23 6.45
CA GLU A 78 18.87 1.35 7.87
C GLU A 78 18.30 0.03 8.41
N THR A 79 17.44 -0.65 7.64
CA THR A 79 16.91 -1.96 8.02
C THR A 79 18.02 -2.99 8.14
N TYR A 80 18.96 -3.00 7.20
CA TYR A 80 20.11 -3.90 7.21
C TYR A 80 21.01 -3.67 8.43
N GLN A 81 21.33 -2.41 8.73
CA GLN A 81 22.16 -2.01 9.88
C GLN A 81 21.52 -2.40 11.22
N ASN A 82 20.18 -2.32 11.32
CA ASN A 82 19.46 -2.58 12.55
C ASN A 82 18.85 -3.98 12.64
N ARG A 83 19.10 -4.87 11.66
CA ARG A 83 18.41 -6.17 11.53
C ARG A 83 18.47 -7.04 12.78
N GLU A 84 19.54 -6.98 13.56
CA GLU A 84 19.69 -7.76 14.80
C GLU A 84 18.71 -7.33 15.91
N ARG A 85 18.14 -6.13 15.79
CA ARG A 85 17.15 -5.56 16.72
C ARG A 85 15.72 -5.66 16.20
N ILE A 86 15.53 -6.19 15.00
CA ILE A 86 14.24 -6.28 14.34
C ILE A 86 13.90 -7.76 14.25
N GLU A 87 12.75 -8.17 14.79
CA GLU A 87 12.25 -9.51 14.56
C GLU A 87 11.68 -9.60 13.12
N PRO A 88 12.18 -10.52 12.28
CA PRO A 88 11.67 -10.67 10.92
C PRO A 88 10.20 -11.11 10.91
N ASP A 89 9.44 -10.61 9.94
CA ASP A 89 8.05 -10.99 9.74
C ASP A 89 7.89 -11.77 8.44
N PHE A 90 7.61 -13.07 8.58
CA PHE A 90 7.37 -13.97 7.46
C PHE A 90 5.88 -14.12 7.12
N THR A 91 5.00 -13.43 7.84
CA THR A 91 3.57 -13.56 7.63
C THR A 91 3.16 -12.92 6.32
N THR A 92 2.26 -13.61 5.60
CA THR A 92 1.56 -13.02 4.45
C THR A 92 0.40 -12.19 4.99
N PRO A 93 0.38 -10.87 4.74
CA PRO A 93 -0.72 -10.01 5.16
C PRO A 93 -2.05 -10.50 4.58
N LYS A 94 -3.12 -10.35 5.34
CA LYS A 94 -4.46 -10.72 4.88
C LYS A 94 -4.90 -9.74 3.80
N GLU A 95 -5.10 -10.25 2.60
CA GLU A 95 -5.60 -9.48 1.45
C GLU A 95 -6.92 -8.77 1.78
N LEU A 96 -6.99 -7.48 1.48
CA LEU A 96 -8.20 -6.68 1.62
C LEU A 96 -9.19 -7.04 0.51
N LYS A 97 -10.35 -7.59 0.88
CA LYS A 97 -11.39 -7.95 -0.08
C LYS A 97 -12.35 -6.79 -0.31
N SER A 98 -12.70 -6.53 -1.57
CA SER A 98 -13.68 -5.50 -1.94
C SER A 98 -15.04 -5.72 -1.27
N ALA A 99 -15.43 -6.97 -1.04
CA ALA A 99 -16.66 -7.33 -0.33
C ALA A 99 -16.63 -6.93 1.16
N ASP A 100 -15.48 -7.05 1.83
CA ASP A 100 -15.34 -6.66 3.23
C ASP A 100 -15.29 -5.14 3.36
N LEU A 101 -14.61 -4.47 2.43
CA LEU A 101 -14.62 -3.01 2.32
C LEU A 101 -16.05 -2.48 2.08
N LEU A 102 -16.82 -3.09 1.17
CA LEU A 102 -18.18 -2.67 0.85
C LEU A 102 -19.11 -2.67 2.08
N LYS A 103 -18.98 -3.65 2.98
CA LYS A 103 -19.79 -3.72 4.23
C LYS A 103 -19.59 -2.49 5.12
N LEU A 104 -18.41 -1.88 5.06
CA LEU A 104 -18.02 -0.73 5.86
C LEU A 104 -18.20 0.60 5.10
N LEU A 105 -18.60 0.57 3.83
CA LEU A 105 -18.99 1.78 3.11
C LEU A 105 -20.42 2.21 3.46
N PRO A 106 -20.79 3.48 3.18
CA PRO A 106 -22.16 3.97 3.32
C PRO A 106 -23.18 3.19 2.50
N GLY A 107 -22.78 2.65 1.34
CA GLY A 107 -23.65 1.84 0.47
C GLY A 107 -24.72 2.63 -0.29
N THR A 108 -24.58 3.96 -0.36
CA THR A 108 -25.59 4.86 -0.96
C THR A 108 -25.53 4.95 -2.48
N ASN A 109 -24.46 4.47 -3.12
CA ASN A 109 -24.19 4.63 -4.56
C ASN A 109 -24.29 6.09 -5.04
N CYS A 110 -23.92 7.07 -4.22
CA CYS A 110 -24.09 8.51 -4.51
C CYS A 110 -23.25 9.04 -5.68
N ARG A 111 -22.21 8.30 -6.10
CA ARG A 111 -21.27 8.65 -7.18
C ARG A 111 -20.37 9.85 -6.91
N GLU A 112 -20.31 10.37 -5.68
CA GLU A 112 -19.41 11.49 -5.32
C GLU A 112 -17.92 11.14 -5.48
N CYS A 113 -17.58 9.85 -5.45
CA CYS A 113 -16.23 9.35 -5.71
C CYS A 113 -15.92 9.17 -7.23
N GLY A 114 -16.90 9.40 -8.11
CA GLY A 114 -16.80 9.20 -9.56
C GLY A 114 -17.20 7.81 -10.06
N GLU A 115 -17.46 6.85 -9.16
CA GLU A 115 -17.85 5.47 -9.53
C GLU A 115 -19.36 5.26 -9.58
N ARG A 116 -19.82 4.35 -10.46
CA ARG A 116 -21.25 4.04 -10.63
C ARG A 116 -21.88 3.40 -9.40
N THR A 117 -21.11 2.59 -8.67
CA THR A 117 -21.57 1.86 -7.47
C THR A 117 -20.50 1.88 -6.38
N CYS A 118 -20.90 1.73 -5.12
CA CYS A 118 -19.99 1.56 -3.99
C CYS A 118 -19.13 0.30 -4.12
N PHE A 119 -19.63 -0.76 -4.79
CA PHE A 119 -18.83 -1.95 -5.07
C PHE A 119 -17.71 -1.65 -6.08
N SER A 120 -18.01 -0.92 -7.16
CA SER A 120 -17.00 -0.47 -8.12
C SER A 120 -15.92 0.38 -7.46
N PHE A 121 -16.32 1.27 -6.55
CA PHE A 121 -15.39 2.04 -5.74
C PHE A 121 -14.54 1.16 -4.81
N ALA A 122 -15.16 0.26 -4.05
CA ALA A 122 -14.45 -0.68 -3.20
C ALA A 122 -13.43 -1.53 -3.99
N PHE A 123 -13.82 -1.99 -5.19
CA PHE A 123 -12.94 -2.74 -6.09
C PHE A 123 -11.73 -1.92 -6.54
N LYS A 124 -11.89 -0.64 -6.86
CA LYS A 124 -10.77 0.24 -7.20
C LYS A 124 -9.88 0.54 -6.01
N VAL A 125 -10.44 0.67 -4.80
CA VAL A 125 -9.64 0.90 -3.59
C VAL A 125 -8.73 -0.29 -3.29
N VAL A 126 -9.25 -1.53 -3.35
CA VAL A 126 -8.41 -2.72 -3.10
C VAL A 126 -7.33 -2.90 -4.17
N ARG A 127 -7.55 -2.42 -5.39
CA ARG A 127 -6.55 -2.38 -6.48
C ARG A 127 -5.61 -1.16 -6.43
N HIS A 128 -5.71 -0.34 -5.40
CA HIS A 128 -4.94 0.91 -5.25
C HIS A 128 -5.15 1.90 -6.41
N GLU A 129 -6.28 1.82 -7.11
CA GLU A 129 -6.70 2.71 -8.21
C GLU A 129 -7.53 3.90 -7.72
N ALA A 130 -8.07 3.81 -6.49
CA ALA A 130 -8.77 4.89 -5.82
C ALA A 130 -8.35 4.95 -4.34
N GLU A 131 -8.38 6.14 -3.77
CA GLU A 131 -8.18 6.32 -2.33
C GLU A 131 -9.50 6.27 -1.59
N ILE A 132 -9.48 5.71 -0.37
CA ILE A 132 -10.68 5.60 0.46
C ILE A 132 -11.24 6.98 0.86
N SER A 133 -10.38 8.00 0.94
CA SER A 133 -10.72 9.42 1.15
C SER A 133 -11.71 9.95 0.11
N LYS A 134 -11.76 9.37 -1.10
CA LYS A 134 -12.73 9.81 -2.12
C LYS A 134 -14.19 9.48 -1.78
N CYS A 135 -14.46 8.62 -0.78
CA CYS A 135 -15.81 8.37 -0.30
C CYS A 135 -16.27 9.47 0.67
N ARG A 136 -16.56 10.67 0.18
CA ARG A 136 -16.97 11.82 1.02
C ARG A 136 -18.07 11.50 2.04
N PRO A 137 -19.15 10.76 1.72
CA PRO A 137 -20.18 10.47 2.72
C PRO A 137 -19.67 9.68 3.93
N LEU A 138 -18.64 8.84 3.76
CA LEU A 138 -18.06 8.04 4.86
C LEU A 138 -17.48 8.91 5.99
N PHE A 139 -17.06 10.13 5.67
CA PHE A 139 -16.46 11.07 6.61
C PHE A 139 -17.49 11.97 7.31
N SER A 140 -18.78 11.82 7.01
CA SER A 140 -19.83 12.45 7.81
C SER A 140 -20.01 11.76 9.17
N GLU A 141 -20.51 12.50 10.15
CA GLU A 141 -20.81 11.99 11.51
C GLU A 141 -21.72 10.76 11.49
N LYS A 142 -22.63 10.68 10.51
CA LYS A 142 -23.56 9.55 10.34
C LYS A 142 -22.87 8.19 10.22
N TYR A 143 -21.64 8.15 9.72
CA TYR A 143 -20.92 6.89 9.47
C TYR A 143 -19.65 6.74 10.32
N GLU A 144 -19.59 7.44 11.46
CA GLU A 144 -18.48 7.37 12.43
C GLU A 144 -18.04 5.93 12.74
N GLU A 145 -18.99 5.08 13.16
CA GLU A 145 -18.68 3.71 13.57
C GLU A 145 -18.20 2.84 12.41
N LYS A 146 -18.77 3.05 11.20
CA LYS A 146 -18.30 2.39 9.98
C LYS A 146 -16.87 2.84 9.64
N ARG A 147 -16.57 4.14 9.81
CA ARG A 147 -15.24 4.69 9.56
C ARG A 147 -14.21 4.12 10.53
N LYS A 148 -14.53 4.04 11.83
CA LYS A 148 -13.65 3.41 12.84
C LYS A 148 -13.36 1.95 12.51
N ALA A 149 -14.40 1.16 12.22
CA ALA A 149 -14.23 -0.25 11.82
C ALA A 149 -13.38 -0.38 10.54
N LEU A 150 -13.57 0.54 9.58
CA LEU A 150 -12.78 0.55 8.36
C LEU A 150 -11.30 0.85 8.61
N ARG A 151 -10.98 1.78 9.52
CA ARG A 151 -9.60 2.08 9.90
C ARG A 151 -8.87 0.84 10.41
N HIS A 152 -9.53 0.07 11.29
CA HIS A 152 -8.97 -1.19 11.78
C HIS A 152 -8.74 -2.19 10.65
N LEU A 153 -9.70 -2.34 9.73
CA LEU A 153 -9.56 -3.22 8.57
C LEU A 153 -8.37 -2.82 7.69
N LEU A 154 -8.26 -1.55 7.32
CA LEU A 154 -7.18 -1.02 6.49
C LEU A 154 -5.81 -1.20 7.14
N SER A 155 -5.69 -0.87 8.44
CA SER A 155 -4.45 -1.04 9.19
C SER A 155 -4.01 -2.50 9.27
N SER A 156 -4.96 -3.45 9.34
CA SER A 156 -4.64 -4.89 9.39
C SER A 156 -4.23 -5.49 8.05
N SER A 157 -4.45 -4.76 6.95
CA SER A 157 -4.15 -5.19 5.58
C SER A 157 -3.03 -4.36 4.93
N GLY A 158 -2.26 -3.59 5.71
CA GLY A 158 -1.11 -2.82 5.20
C GLY A 158 -1.48 -1.54 4.44
N TYR A 159 -2.71 -1.05 4.55
CA TYR A 159 -3.14 0.19 3.90
C TYR A 159 -2.90 1.40 4.82
N GLU A 160 -2.52 2.54 4.22
CA GLU A 160 -2.54 3.84 4.89
C GLU A 160 -3.97 4.17 5.38
N VAL A 161 -4.06 4.62 6.62
CA VAL A 161 -5.32 4.94 7.27
C VAL A 161 -5.49 6.46 7.28
N PRO A 162 -6.45 7.03 6.53
CA PRO A 162 -6.64 8.48 6.53
C PRO A 162 -7.23 8.97 7.86
N GLU A 163 -6.57 9.95 8.47
CA GLU A 163 -6.91 10.50 9.79
C GLU A 163 -8.11 11.46 9.79
N GLU A 164 -8.37 12.18 8.69
CA GLU A 164 -9.54 13.04 8.42
C GLU A 164 -9.40 13.63 6.99
N ILE A 165 -10.46 14.22 6.41
CA ILE A 165 -10.39 15.02 5.16
C ILE A 165 -10.68 16.47 5.51
#